data_AF-A0A920SSD4-F1
#
_entry.id   AF-A0A920SSD4-F1
#
_cell.length_a   1.000
_cell.length_b   1.000
_cell.length_c   1.000
_cell.angle_alpha   90.00
_cell.angle_beta   90.00
_cell.angle_gamma   90.00
#
_symmetry.space_group_name_H-M   'P 1'
#
loop_
_entity.id
_entity.type
_entity.pdbx_description
1 polymer ?
#
loop_
_entity_poly.entity_id
_entity_poly.type
_entity_poly.pdbx_seq_one_letter_code
_entity_poly.pdbx_strand_id
1 'polypeptide(L)' 'MGDSLRDLEAASSAGARSILVQTGNGQETRSRLLDFPMSDPLRETPVYPDLKAFTEALLDGALALSPKAETGGA' A
#
# COMPACT_ATOMS: atom_id res chain seq x y z
N MET A 1 -2.00 3.79 6.65
CA MET A 1 -2.87 4.11 5.49
C MET A 1 -2.86 5.62 5.32
N GLY A 2 -2.81 6.09 4.08
CA GLY A 2 -3.03 7.49 3.76
C GLY A 2 -3.14 7.72 2.26
N ASP A 3 -3.29 8.98 1.86
CA ASP A 3 -3.28 9.43 0.47
C ASP A 3 -1.96 10.10 0.06
N SER A 4 -1.05 10.32 1.02
CA SER A 4 0.22 11.01 0.82
C SER A 4 1.43 10.09 1.00
N LEU A 5 2.52 10.34 0.28
CA LEU A 5 3.77 9.57 0.40
C LEU A 5 4.28 9.53 1.86
N ARG A 6 4.19 10.66 2.57
CA ARG A 6 4.58 10.78 3.98
C ARG A 6 3.88 9.76 4.88
N ASP A 7 2.60 9.46 4.64
CA ASP A 7 1.86 8.48 5.43
C ASP A 7 2.34 7.05 5.16
N LEU A 8 2.71 6.76 3.91
CA LEU A 8 3.24 5.47 3.51
C LEU A 8 4.65 5.25 4.07
N GLU A 9 5.50 6.28 4.03
CA GLU A 9 6.83 6.26 4.64
C GLU A 9 6.76 6.10 6.15
N ALA A 10 5.84 6.82 6.81
CA ALA A 10 5.62 6.71 8.25
C ALA A 10 5.14 5.30 8.64
N ALA A 11 4.19 4.73 7.89
CA ALA A 11 3.73 3.36 8.12
C ALA A 11 4.88 2.35 7.96
N SER A 12 5.63 2.45 6.86
CA SER A 12 6.80 1.59 6.62
C SER A 12 7.85 1.72 7.73
N SER A 13 8.15 2.95 8.17
CA SER A 13 9.14 3.21 9.23
C SER A 13 8.69 2.67 10.59
N ALA A 14 7.38 2.62 10.83
CA ALA A 14 6.79 2.01 12.03
C ALA A 14 6.72 0.46 11.96
N GLY A 15 7.18 -0.15 10.86
CA GLY A 15 7.01 -1.59 10.61
C GLY A 15 5.56 -1.99 10.31
N ALA A 16 4.69 -1.02 10.06
CA ALA A 16 3.31 -1.25 9.68
C ALA A 16 3.19 -1.46 8.17
N ARG A 17 2.07 -2.06 7.77
CA ARG A 17 1.76 -2.22 6.35
C ARG A 17 1.25 -0.90 5.77
N SER A 18 1.95 -0.40 4.76
CA SER A 18 1.51 0.74 3.96
C SER A 18 0.29 0.35 3.11
N ILE A 19 -0.69 1.25 3.05
CA ILE A 19 -1.91 1.14 2.23
C ILE A 19 -2.20 2.52 1.67
N LEU A 20 -2.36 2.62 0.36
CA LEU A 20 -2.69 3.86 -0.34
C LEU A 20 -4.19 3.88 -0.66
N VAL A 21 -4.86 4.98 -0.32
CA VAL A 21 -6.19 5.30 -0.86
C VAL A 21 -6.07 6.34 -1.96
N GLN A 22 -6.92 6.27 -2.99
CA GLN A 22 -6.85 7.17 -4.14
C GLN A 22 -7.59 8.50 -3.96
N THR A 23 -8.37 8.65 -2.89
CA THR A 23 -8.97 9.93 -2.46
C THR A 23 -7.89 10.94 -2.05
N GLY A 24 -8.21 12.24 -2.03
CA GLY A 24 -7.23 13.28 -1.68
C GLY A 24 -6.09 13.36 -2.70
N ASN A 25 -4.83 13.29 -2.23
CA ASN A 25 -3.64 13.30 -3.08
C ASN A 25 -3.28 11.91 -3.62
N GLY A 26 -4.13 10.90 -3.39
CA GLY A 26 -3.80 9.50 -3.63
C GLY A 26 -3.44 9.14 -5.07
N GLN A 27 -4.06 9.81 -6.05
CA GLN A 27 -3.70 9.63 -7.47
C GLN A 27 -2.29 10.14 -7.78
N GLU A 28 -1.93 11.31 -7.24
CA GLU A 28 -0.59 11.86 -7.41
C GLU A 28 0.44 10.97 -6.70
N THR A 29 0.17 10.58 -5.46
CA THR A 29 1.03 9.66 -4.70
C THR A 29 1.21 8.35 -5.45
N ARG A 30 0.15 7.76 -6.03
CA ARG A 30 0.25 6.56 -6.85
C ARG A 30 1.18 6.77 -8.05
N SER A 31 1.05 7.89 -8.76
CA SER A 31 1.94 8.19 -9.89
C SER A 31 3.40 8.23 -9.44
N ARG A 32 3.69 8.89 -8.32
CA ARG A 32 5.05 8.99 -7.77
C ARG A 32 5.60 7.62 -7.36
N LEU A 33 4.78 6.75 -6.78
CA LEU A 33 5.18 5.37 -6.46
C LEU A 33 5.55 4.56 -7.71
N LEU A 34 4.91 4.83 -8.86
CA LEU A 34 5.25 4.17 -10.12
C LEU A 34 6.60 4.61 -10.71
N ASP A 35 7.19 5.68 -10.19
CA ASP A 35 8.56 6.10 -10.53
C ASP A 35 9.62 5.43 -9.63
N PHE A 36 9.21 4.79 -8.53
CA PHE A 36 10.14 4.14 -7.60
C PHE A 36 10.70 2.86 -8.22
N PRO A 37 11.94 2.44 -7.88
CA PRO A 37 12.48 1.20 -8.41
C PRO A 37 11.61 -0.01 -8.03
N MET A 38 11.61 -1.06 -8.86
CA MET A 38 10.80 -2.27 -8.61
C MET A 38 11.13 -2.95 -7.26
N SER A 39 12.34 -2.75 -6.75
CA SER A 39 12.79 -3.27 -5.46
C SER A 39 12.28 -2.45 -4.27
N ASP A 40 11.67 -1.30 -4.49
CA ASP A 40 11.18 -0.46 -3.40
C ASP A 40 9.86 -0.99 -2.83
N PRO A 41 9.79 -1.28 -1.52
CA PRO A 41 8.59 -1.85 -0.91
C PRO A 41 7.37 -0.92 -0.99
N LEU A 42 7.58 0.40 -1.10
CA LEU A 42 6.48 1.35 -1.26
C LEU A 42 5.85 1.28 -2.65
N ARG A 43 6.60 0.87 -3.68
CA ARG A 43 6.04 0.65 -5.02
C ARG A 43 4.96 -0.43 -5.03
N GLU A 44 5.12 -1.45 -4.19
CA GLU A 44 4.18 -2.57 -4.05
C GLU A 44 3.01 -2.27 -3.10
N THR A 45 2.89 -1.03 -2.63
CA THR A 45 1.81 -0.62 -1.71
C THR A 45 0.43 -0.93 -2.33
N PRO A 46 -0.43 -1.70 -1.64
CA PRO A 46 -1.80 -1.94 -2.09
C PRO A 46 -2.57 -0.63 -2.22
N VAL A 47 -3.28 -0.48 -3.33
CA VAL A 47 -4.04 0.73 -3.68
C VAL A 47 -5.53 0.43 -3.66
N TYR A 48 -6.29 1.25 -2.93
CA TYR A 48 -7.74 1.18 -2.85
C TYR A 48 -8.38 2.48 -3.36
N PRO A 49 -9.58 2.44 -3.96
CA PRO A 49 -10.27 3.65 -4.43
C PRO A 49 -10.47 4.68 -3.29
N ASP A 50 -10.90 4.22 -2.13
CA ASP A 50 -11.20 5.04 -0.96
C ASP A 50 -11.14 4.21 0.33
N LEU A 51 -11.33 4.87 1.47
CA LEU A 51 -11.33 4.25 2.80
C LEU A 51 -12.43 3.19 2.96
N LYS A 52 -13.61 3.40 2.34
CA LYS A 52 -14.73 2.46 2.44
C LYS A 52 -14.35 1.15 1.75
N ALA A 53 -13.85 1.21 0.52
CA ALA A 53 -13.42 0.04 -0.23
C ALA A 53 -12.30 -0.75 0.47
N PHE A 54 -11.33 -0.05 1.09
CA PHE A 54 -10.32 -0.72 1.91
C PHE A 54 -10.96 -1.43 3.12
N THR A 55 -11.85 -0.74 3.84
CA THR A 55 -12.45 -1.27 5.06
C THR A 55 -13.31 -2.49 4.75
N GLU A 56 -14.07 -2.47 3.66
CA GLU A 56 -14.82 -3.63 3.17
C GLU A 56 -13.89 -4.80 2.86
N ALA A 57 -12.82 -4.59 2.08
CA ALA A 57 -11.85 -5.64 1.79
C ALA A 57 -11.15 -6.19 3.03
N LEU A 58 -10.88 -5.35 4.03
CA LEU A 58 -10.29 -5.75 5.31
C LEU A 58 -11.25 -6.66 6.10
N LEU A 59 -12.51 -6.27 6.19
CA LEU A 59 -13.54 -7.01 6.94
C LEU A 59 -13.92 -8.33 6.25
N ASP A 60 -13.89 -8.36 4.92
CA ASP A 60 -14.14 -9.56 4.12
C ASP A 60 -12.95 -10.53 4.09
N GLY A 61 -11.80 -10.16 4.68
CA GLY A 61 -10.57 -10.95 4.61
C GLY A 61 -9.97 -10.99 3.19
N ALA A 62 -10.42 -10.12 2.30
CA ALA A 62 -10.06 -10.06 0.88
C ALA A 62 -9.01 -8.98 0.57
N LEU A 63 -8.15 -8.64 1.53
CA LEU A 63 -7.05 -7.71 1.27
C LEU A 63 -6.27 -8.19 0.04
N ALA A 64 -6.05 -7.31 -0.93
CA ALA A 64 -5.23 -7.60 -2.09
C ALA A 64 -3.80 -7.82 -1.61
N LEU A 65 -3.47 -9.06 -1.29
CA LEU A 65 -2.13 -9.50 -0.98
C LEU A 65 -1.40 -9.61 -2.32
N SER A 66 -0.52 -8.66 -2.62
CA SER A 66 0.60 -9.00 -3.50
C SER A 66 1.32 -10.19 -2.84
N PRO A 67 1.52 -11.32 -3.54
CA PRO A 67 2.19 -12.48 -2.96
C PRO A 67 3.64 -12.09 -2.70
N LYS A 68 3.97 -11.76 -1.45
CA LYS A 68 5.36 -11.60 -1.03
C LYS A 68 5.95 -13.00 -0.96
N ALA A 69 6.97 -13.25 -1.79
CA ALA A 69 7.69 -14.51 -1.89
C ALA A 69 7.90 -15.17 -0.53
N GLU A 70 7.32 -16.34 -0.36
CA GLU A 70 7.61 -17.28 0.73
C GLU A 70 9.08 -17.68 0.57
N THR A 71 9.98 -16.97 1.25
CA THR A 71 11.39 -17.35 1.28
C THR A 71 11.56 -18.41 2.35
N GLY A 72 11.48 -19.66 1.90
CA GLY A 72 12.32 -20.78 2.33
C GLY A 72 12.41 -21.07 3.82
N GLY A 73 11.56 -21.98 4.29
CA GLY A 73 11.97 -22.93 5.34
C GLY A 73 12.69 -24.11 4.69
N ALA A 74 13.96 -24.29 5.04
CA ALA A 74 14.71 -25.54 4.99
C ALA A 74 15.84 -25.47 6.02
#